data_AF-A0A7S2XUI3-F1
#
_entry.id   AF-A0A7S2XUI3-F1
#
_cell.length_a   1.000
_cell.length_b   1.000
_cell.length_c   1.000
_cell.angle_alpha   90.00
_cell.angle_beta   90.00
_cell.angle_gamma   90.00
#
_symmetry.space_group_name_H-M   'P 1'
#
loop_
_entity.id
_entity.type
_entity.pdbx_description
1 polymer ?
#
loop_
_entity_poly.entity_id
_entity_poly.type
_entity_poly.pdbx_seq_one_letter_code
_entity_poly.pdbx_strand_id
1 'polypeptide(L)'
;SSAGGETDVESSCSGSTANSECGSGPSPPSLSAEPSLSAEEAKAREEEEEERQRLMRRTYLGHMCFIGELFKVGLLREKIVHACIQELFSEARDLLPGGHSSDTEAEAEAEAAPGVAEEKLECVCRLISGTGKRLEERAAAHAAAMSPPTSPRGDVNNALGIYLDLAQTLSQDKRLSSRLRFMLSDLLELAHHHWVPRRQVEKAKTIKQVHQEALAEQQRQHSGGGRGGGGGGKSISG
;
A
#
# COMPACT_ATOMS: atom_id res chain seq x y z
N SER A 1 -8.55 -54.02 54.14
CA SER A 1 -9.21 -52.97 54.95
C SER A 1 -10.33 -52.40 54.11
N SER A 2 -11.49 -53.04 54.21
CA SER A 2 -12.71 -52.52 54.89
C SER A 2 -13.44 -51.53 53.98
N ALA A 3 -14.52 -51.95 53.32
CA ALA A 3 -15.89 -52.07 53.85
C ALA A 3 -16.42 -50.70 54.31
N GLY A 4 -17.62 -50.22 53.98
CA GLY A 4 -18.82 -50.68 53.26
C GLY A 4 -19.66 -49.42 52.99
N GLY A 5 -20.91 -49.42 52.57
CA GLY A 5 -21.91 -50.43 52.31
C GLY A 5 -23.22 -49.69 51.95
N GLU A 6 -24.02 -50.32 51.10
CA GLU A 6 -25.39 -49.98 50.72
C GLU A 6 -26.33 -49.67 51.89
N THR A 7 -27.40 -48.92 51.61
CA THR A 7 -28.77 -49.37 51.91
C THR A 7 -29.78 -48.76 50.94
N ASP A 8 -30.42 -49.61 50.14
CA ASP A 8 -31.74 -49.44 49.53
C ASP A 8 -32.84 -49.51 50.60
N VAL A 9 -33.92 -48.73 50.44
CA VAL A 9 -35.27 -49.10 50.89
C VAL A 9 -36.32 -48.50 49.93
N GLU A 10 -37.01 -49.37 49.20
CA GLU A 10 -38.24 -49.09 48.46
C GLU A 10 -39.40 -48.63 49.37
N SER A 11 -40.30 -47.80 48.85
CA SER A 11 -41.73 -47.95 49.16
C SER A 11 -42.61 -47.25 48.13
N SER A 12 -43.44 -48.04 47.46
CA SER A 12 -44.55 -47.62 46.61
C SER A 12 -45.82 -47.43 47.42
N CYS A 13 -46.63 -46.39 47.13
CA CYS A 13 -48.09 -46.54 46.96
C CYS A 13 -48.80 -45.25 46.53
N SER A 14 -49.41 -45.32 45.33
CA SER A 14 -50.80 -44.96 44.95
C SER A 14 -51.50 -43.68 45.45
N GLY A 15 -52.17 -42.98 44.51
CA GLY A 15 -53.29 -42.09 44.81
C GLY A 15 -53.65 -41.08 43.70
N SER A 16 -54.57 -41.47 42.80
CA SER A 16 -55.33 -40.59 41.89
C SER A 16 -56.16 -39.55 42.65
N THR A 17 -56.40 -38.33 42.13
CA THR A 17 -57.74 -37.78 41.79
C THR A 17 -57.61 -36.43 41.06
N ALA A 18 -58.55 -36.17 40.15
CA ALA A 18 -58.73 -35.00 39.30
C ALA A 18 -58.97 -33.67 40.05
N ASN A 19 -58.66 -32.53 39.40
CA ASN A 19 -59.73 -31.59 39.03
C ASN A 19 -59.31 -30.56 37.97
N SER A 20 -60.27 -30.31 37.09
CA SER A 20 -60.34 -29.26 36.08
C SER A 20 -60.71 -27.93 36.76
N GLU A 21 -60.08 -26.81 36.39
CA GLU A 21 -60.84 -25.57 36.22
C GLU A 21 -60.11 -24.54 35.34
N CYS A 22 -60.92 -23.97 34.45
CA CYS A 22 -60.62 -22.98 33.44
C CYS A 22 -60.48 -21.59 34.09
N GLY A 23 -59.46 -20.83 33.69
CA GLY A 23 -59.28 -19.44 34.08
C GLY A 23 -58.49 -18.68 33.02
N SER A 24 -59.17 -18.22 31.97
CA SER A 24 -58.63 -17.27 31.00
C SER A 24 -58.47 -15.89 31.64
N GLY A 25 -57.22 -15.46 31.81
CA GLY A 25 -56.86 -14.06 32.07
C GLY A 25 -55.99 -13.52 30.92
N PRO A 26 -56.14 -12.26 30.49
CA PRO A 26 -55.41 -11.74 29.35
C PRO A 26 -53.92 -11.58 29.68
N SER A 27 -53.08 -12.11 28.80
CA SER A 27 -51.63 -11.89 28.81
C SER A 27 -51.32 -10.40 28.57
N PRO A 28 -50.36 -9.79 29.29
CA PRO A 28 -49.91 -8.44 28.96
C PRO A 28 -49.26 -8.42 27.57
N PRO A 29 -49.37 -7.32 26.81
CA PRO A 29 -48.72 -7.22 25.51
C PRO A 29 -47.20 -7.36 25.71
N SER A 30 -46.64 -8.30 24.95
CA SER A 30 -45.20 -8.42 24.72
C SER A 30 -44.66 -7.05 24.30
N LEU A 31 -43.97 -6.38 25.22
CA LEU A 31 -43.04 -5.32 24.89
C LEU A 31 -41.85 -6.01 24.22
N SER A 32 -41.89 -6.06 22.89
CA SER A 32 -40.74 -6.41 22.06
C SER A 32 -39.62 -5.41 22.34
N ALA A 33 -38.72 -5.78 23.25
CA ALA A 33 -37.52 -5.02 23.56
C ALA A 33 -36.55 -5.10 22.37
N GLU A 34 -36.52 -4.00 21.63
CA GLU A 34 -35.48 -3.50 20.71
C GLU A 34 -34.08 -4.10 20.95
N PRO A 35 -33.63 -5.08 20.13
CA PRO A 35 -32.22 -5.50 20.08
C PRO A 35 -31.47 -4.93 18.86
N SER A 36 -32.15 -4.15 18.01
CA SER A 36 -31.60 -3.67 16.73
C SER A 36 -30.73 -2.43 16.85
N LEU A 37 -31.06 -1.49 17.76
CA LEU A 37 -30.33 -0.23 17.91
C LEU A 37 -28.87 -0.43 18.38
N SER A 38 -28.60 -1.37 19.29
CA SER A 38 -27.24 -1.60 19.81
C SER A 38 -26.32 -2.32 18.83
N ALA A 39 -26.86 -3.17 17.95
CA ALA A 39 -26.08 -3.89 16.94
C ALA A 39 -25.66 -2.97 15.78
N GLU A 40 -26.56 -2.10 15.33
CA GLU A 40 -26.26 -1.05 14.34
C GLU A 40 -25.22 -0.06 14.87
N GLU A 41 -25.34 0.39 16.13
CA GLU A 41 -24.36 1.29 16.74
C GLU A 41 -22.97 0.64 16.92
N ALA A 42 -22.91 -0.65 17.27
CA ALA A 42 -21.65 -1.38 17.37
C ALA A 42 -20.96 -1.52 16.00
N LYS A 43 -21.74 -1.85 14.96
CA LYS A 43 -21.23 -1.94 13.59
C LYS A 43 -20.76 -0.58 13.07
N ALA A 44 -21.50 0.50 13.34
CA ALA A 44 -21.10 1.84 12.96
C ALA A 44 -19.79 2.29 13.63
N ARG A 45 -19.57 1.93 14.90
CA ARG A 45 -18.31 2.18 15.61
C ARG A 45 -17.13 1.39 15.01
N GLU A 46 -17.35 0.12 14.66
CA GLU A 46 -16.34 -0.71 14.01
C GLU A 46 -15.96 -0.15 12.64
N GLU A 47 -16.94 0.25 11.84
CA GLU A 47 -16.72 0.92 10.54
C GLU A 47 -15.96 2.25 10.70
N GLU A 48 -16.31 3.08 11.69
CA GLU A 48 -15.61 4.34 11.99
C GLU A 48 -14.15 4.08 12.42
N GLU A 49 -13.91 3.08 13.26
CA GLU A 49 -12.56 2.69 13.67
C GLU A 49 -11.74 2.18 12.49
N GLU A 50 -12.33 1.36 11.62
CA GLU A 50 -11.66 0.86 10.42
C GLU A 50 -11.36 2.01 9.44
N GLU A 51 -12.28 2.94 9.22
CA GLU A 51 -12.07 4.13 8.40
C GLU A 51 -10.96 5.01 8.99
N ARG A 52 -10.99 5.25 10.31
CA ARG A 52 -9.94 6.01 11.00
C ARG A 52 -8.58 5.34 10.83
N GLN A 53 -8.52 4.01 10.96
CA GLN A 53 -7.29 3.25 10.73
C GLN A 53 -6.83 3.33 9.27
N ARG A 54 -7.73 3.20 8.29
CA ARG A 54 -7.42 3.35 6.86
C ARG A 54 -6.88 4.75 6.55
N LEU A 55 -7.49 5.80 7.11
CA LEU A 55 -7.04 7.17 6.94
C LEU A 55 -5.65 7.39 7.54
N MET A 56 -5.40 6.90 8.75
CA MET A 56 -4.09 6.99 9.40
C MET A 56 -3.03 6.28 8.57
N ARG A 57 -3.31 5.06 8.08
CA ARG A 57 -2.40 4.31 7.21
C ARG A 57 -2.08 5.08 5.92
N ARG A 58 -3.10 5.56 5.21
CA ARG A 58 -2.91 6.34 3.98
C ARG A 58 -2.08 7.60 4.21
N THR A 59 -2.38 8.31 5.30
CA THR A 59 -1.67 9.54 5.68
C THR A 59 -0.20 9.24 5.99
N TYR A 60 0.05 8.17 6.75
CA TYR A 60 1.39 7.70 7.09
C TYR A 60 2.22 7.31 5.86
N LEU A 61 1.68 6.51 4.95
CA LEU A 61 2.38 6.14 3.70
C LEU A 61 2.64 7.37 2.81
N GLY A 62 1.70 8.33 2.79
CA GLY A 62 1.89 9.62 2.15
C GLY A 62 3.05 10.41 2.76
N HIS A 63 3.16 10.45 4.09
CA HIS A 63 4.28 11.09 4.79
C HIS A 63 5.62 10.44 4.45
N MET A 64 5.69 9.11 4.37
CA MET A 64 6.92 8.40 3.98
C MET A 64 7.38 8.77 2.58
N CYS A 65 6.46 8.82 1.61
CA CYS A 65 6.75 9.30 0.26
C CYS A 65 7.17 10.77 0.25
N PHE A 66 6.51 11.62 1.04
CA PHE A 66 6.82 13.05 1.13
C PHE A 66 8.23 13.31 1.69
N ILE A 67 8.68 12.52 2.67
CA ILE A 67 10.06 12.55 3.16
C ILE A 67 11.06 12.32 2.02
N GLY A 68 10.75 11.40 1.11
CA GLY A 68 11.56 11.18 -0.10
C GLY A 68 11.65 12.41 -1.00
N GLU A 69 10.53 13.12 -1.19
CA GLU A 69 10.51 14.36 -1.97
C GLU A 69 11.32 15.48 -1.30
N LEU A 70 11.24 15.62 0.03
CA LEU A 70 12.08 16.56 0.79
C LEU A 70 13.56 16.21 0.70
N PHE A 71 13.89 14.92 0.72
CA PHE A 71 15.26 14.48 0.49
C PHE A 71 15.75 14.92 -0.89
N LYS A 72 14.96 14.71 -1.95
CA LYS A 72 15.32 15.06 -3.34
C LYS A 72 15.69 16.53 -3.52
N VAL A 73 15.02 17.44 -2.81
CA VAL A 73 15.35 18.89 -2.83
C VAL A 73 16.51 19.28 -1.90
N GLY A 74 17.09 18.32 -1.16
CA GLY A 74 18.27 18.52 -0.31
C GLY A 74 17.96 19.05 1.09
N LEU A 75 16.70 19.04 1.52
CA LEU A 75 16.30 19.50 2.85
C LEU A 75 16.52 18.45 3.94
N LEU A 76 16.73 17.19 3.57
CA LEU A 76 16.96 16.07 4.50
C LEU A 76 18.27 15.35 4.20
N ARG A 77 18.84 14.76 5.26
CA ARG A 77 20.01 13.87 5.18
C ARG A 77 19.58 12.45 4.81
N GLU A 78 20.47 11.70 4.16
CA GLU A 78 20.20 10.31 3.73
C GLU A 78 19.77 9.40 4.89
N LYS A 79 20.30 9.62 6.11
CA LYS A 79 19.98 8.81 7.30
C LYS A 79 18.48 8.75 7.60
N ILE A 80 17.75 9.84 7.35
CA ILE A 80 16.31 9.90 7.60
C ILE A 80 15.56 9.02 6.60
N VAL A 81 15.95 9.08 5.32
CA VAL A 81 15.35 8.25 4.26
C VAL A 81 15.64 6.76 4.50
N HIS A 82 16.87 6.42 4.88
CA HIS A 82 17.24 5.06 5.25
C HIS A 82 16.39 4.50 6.39
N ALA A 83 16.12 5.31 7.41
CA ALA A 83 15.24 4.89 8.51
C ALA A 83 13.82 4.59 8.03
N CYS A 84 13.24 5.46 7.20
CA CYS A 84 11.91 5.24 6.61
C CYS A 84 11.84 3.95 5.77
N ILE A 85 12.87 3.70 4.95
CA ILE A 85 12.93 2.48 4.11
C ILE A 85 13.03 1.23 5.00
N GLN A 86 13.87 1.25 6.05
CA GLN A 86 14.03 0.14 6.97
C GLN A 86 12.74 -0.18 7.74
N GLU A 87 12.08 0.85 8.26
CA GLU A 87 10.82 0.72 8.99
C GLU A 87 9.76 0.05 8.12
N LEU A 88 9.53 0.56 6.91
CA LEU A 88 8.54 0.00 6.00
C LEU A 88 8.87 -1.43 5.54
N PHE A 89 10.15 -1.76 5.28
CA PHE A 89 10.54 -3.13 4.90
C PHE A 89 10.38 -4.13 6.04
N SER A 90 10.74 -3.75 7.27
CA SER A 90 10.56 -4.62 8.45
C SER A 90 9.09 -4.92 8.63
N GLU A 91 8.27 -3.87 8.66
CA GLU A 91 6.82 -4.01 8.85
C GLU A 91 6.16 -4.80 7.72
N ALA A 92 6.58 -4.61 6.46
CA ALA A 92 6.04 -5.38 5.34
C ALA A 92 6.40 -6.87 5.44
N ARG A 93 7.61 -7.20 5.90
CA ARG A 93 8.06 -8.59 6.05
C ARG A 93 7.40 -9.29 7.23
N ASP A 94 7.26 -8.60 8.35
CA ASP A 94 6.71 -9.17 9.59
C ASP A 94 5.21 -9.51 9.43
N LEU A 95 4.52 -8.80 8.51
CA LEU A 95 3.14 -9.07 8.13
C LEU A 95 2.98 -10.19 7.09
N LEU A 96 4.05 -10.70 6.49
CA LEU A 96 3.97 -11.81 5.53
C LEU A 96 3.90 -13.16 6.26
N PRO A 97 3.02 -14.08 5.84
CA PRO A 97 2.88 -15.40 6.46
C PRO A 97 4.19 -16.18 6.39
N GLY A 98 4.87 -16.43 7.52
CA GLY A 98 6.19 -17.09 7.58
C GLY A 98 7.40 -16.15 7.65
N GLY A 99 7.22 -14.89 8.06
CA GLY A 99 8.31 -13.98 8.45
C GLY A 99 8.90 -14.23 9.85
N HIS A 100 8.32 -15.14 10.62
CA HIS A 100 8.82 -15.53 11.93
C HIS A 100 9.84 -16.66 11.81
N SER A 101 11.07 -16.42 12.29
CA SER A 101 12.11 -17.45 12.48
C SER A 101 11.89 -18.29 13.75
N SER A 102 10.65 -18.53 14.14
CA SER A 102 10.33 -19.36 15.30
C SER A 102 9.45 -20.52 14.83
N ASP A 103 9.98 -21.72 14.99
CA ASP A 103 9.28 -22.99 14.88
C ASP A 103 8.06 -22.97 15.79
N THR A 104 6.93 -22.52 15.28
CA THR A 104 5.62 -22.74 15.88
C THR A 104 4.68 -22.89 14.72
N GLU A 105 4.47 -24.14 14.34
CA GLU A 105 3.34 -24.60 13.55
C GLU A 105 2.06 -24.24 14.33
N ALA A 106 1.66 -22.99 14.26
CA ALA A 106 0.33 -22.55 14.60
C ALA A 106 -0.32 -22.17 13.28
N GLU A 107 -1.14 -23.08 12.80
CA GLU A 107 -2.24 -22.79 11.90
C GLU A 107 -3.09 -21.69 12.54
N ALA A 108 -2.68 -20.45 12.32
CA ALA A 108 -3.49 -19.29 12.58
C ALA A 108 -3.80 -18.72 11.21
N GLU A 109 -5.02 -18.96 10.77
CA GLU A 109 -5.78 -18.09 9.87
C GLU A 109 -5.88 -16.70 10.52
N ALA A 110 -4.74 -16.05 10.74
CA ALA A 110 -4.68 -14.65 11.08
C ALA A 110 -4.88 -13.93 9.76
N GLU A 111 -6.11 -13.48 9.56
CA GLU A 111 -6.52 -12.44 8.63
C GLU A 111 -5.76 -11.13 8.91
N ALA A 112 -4.43 -11.16 8.87
CA ALA A 112 -3.63 -9.97 8.68
C ALA A 112 -3.89 -9.57 7.23
N ALA A 113 -4.88 -8.70 7.03
CA ALA A 113 -5.34 -8.23 5.72
C ALA A 113 -4.13 -8.05 4.78
N PRO A 114 -3.91 -8.97 3.82
CA PRO A 114 -2.66 -9.03 3.06
C PRO A 114 -2.36 -7.70 2.36
N GLY A 115 -3.40 -6.93 2.04
CA GLY A 115 -3.32 -5.58 1.50
C GLY A 115 -2.46 -4.60 2.30
N VAL A 116 -2.38 -4.70 3.63
CA VAL A 116 -1.58 -3.76 4.44
C VAL A 116 -0.08 -3.94 4.20
N ALA A 117 0.39 -5.19 4.12
CA ALA A 117 1.78 -5.50 3.79
C ALA A 117 2.10 -5.07 2.36
N GLU A 118 1.16 -5.33 1.43
CA GLU A 118 1.29 -4.92 0.03
C GLU A 118 1.44 -3.40 -0.12
N GLU A 119 0.62 -2.61 0.58
CA GLU A 119 0.67 -1.15 0.56
C GLU A 119 2.01 -0.60 1.07
N LYS A 120 2.54 -1.17 2.17
CA LYS A 120 3.86 -0.80 2.70
C LYS A 120 4.96 -1.11 1.69
N LEU A 121 4.92 -2.28 1.07
CA LEU A 121 5.89 -2.68 0.06
C LEU A 121 5.80 -1.81 -1.21
N GLU A 122 4.59 -1.44 -1.65
CA GLU A 122 4.40 -0.45 -2.71
C GLU A 122 4.99 0.92 -2.34
N CYS A 123 4.77 1.38 -1.10
CA CYS A 123 5.33 2.64 -0.61
C CYS A 123 6.87 2.62 -0.65
N VAL A 124 7.49 1.53 -0.19
CA VAL A 124 8.95 1.35 -0.26
C VAL A 124 9.45 1.38 -1.69
N CYS A 125 8.85 0.62 -2.61
CA CYS A 125 9.28 0.60 -3.99
C CYS A 125 9.19 1.99 -4.64
N ARG A 126 8.13 2.76 -4.35
CA ARG A 126 8.00 4.14 -4.81
C ARG A 126 9.06 5.06 -4.20
N LEU A 127 9.31 4.95 -2.90
CA LEU A 127 10.29 5.75 -2.18
C LEU A 127 11.71 5.50 -2.71
N ILE A 128 12.11 4.23 -2.87
CA ILE A 128 13.42 3.86 -3.41
C ILE A 128 13.53 4.28 -4.88
N SER A 129 12.51 4.06 -5.71
CA SER A 129 12.53 4.49 -7.12
C SER A 129 12.76 6.00 -7.26
N GLY A 130 12.15 6.81 -6.38
CA GLY A 130 12.29 8.27 -6.42
C GLY A 130 13.59 8.81 -5.82
N THR A 131 14.18 8.10 -4.85
CA THR A 131 15.33 8.59 -4.07
C THR A 131 16.65 7.87 -4.38
N GLY A 132 16.60 6.69 -5.00
CA GLY A 132 17.72 5.76 -5.18
C GLY A 132 18.94 6.39 -5.82
N LYS A 133 18.77 7.11 -6.93
CA LYS A 133 19.86 7.82 -7.61
C LYS A 133 20.64 8.74 -6.67
N ARG A 134 19.92 9.55 -5.89
CA ARG A 134 20.56 10.51 -4.97
C ARG A 134 21.16 9.83 -3.75
N LEU A 135 20.60 8.71 -3.31
CA LEU A 135 21.21 7.89 -2.26
C LEU A 135 22.54 7.30 -2.73
N GLU A 136 22.59 6.79 -3.97
CA GLU A 136 23.81 6.26 -4.57
C GLU A 136 24.88 7.35 -4.75
N GLU A 137 24.51 8.50 -5.32
CA GLU A 137 25.42 9.65 -5.48
C GLU A 137 26.00 10.13 -4.14
N ARG A 138 25.18 10.16 -3.09
CA ARG A 138 25.62 10.58 -1.75
C ARG A 138 26.50 9.53 -1.07
N ALA A 139 26.19 8.25 -1.22
CA ALA A 139 27.03 7.16 -0.74
C ALA A 139 28.41 7.20 -1.42
N ALA A 140 28.44 7.39 -2.75
CA ALA A 140 29.68 7.54 -3.52
C ALA A 140 30.48 8.78 -3.10
N ALA A 141 29.82 9.93 -2.90
CA ALA A 141 30.46 11.15 -2.43
C ALA A 141 31.06 10.98 -1.02
N HIS A 142 30.35 10.31 -0.12
CA HIS A 142 30.82 10.01 1.23
C HIS A 142 32.02 9.05 1.20
N ALA A 143 31.97 8.01 0.36
CA ALA A 143 33.09 7.08 0.16
C ALA A 143 34.34 7.82 -0.38
N ALA A 144 34.15 8.73 -1.35
CA ALA A 144 35.23 9.55 -1.88
C ALA A 144 35.85 10.49 -0.83
N ALA A 145 35.03 11.05 0.06
CA ALA A 145 35.49 11.95 1.13
C ALA A 145 36.25 11.24 2.27
N MET A 146 36.11 9.92 2.42
CA MET A 146 36.67 9.13 3.53
C MET A 146 38.02 8.47 3.24
N SER A 147 38.78 8.88 2.23
CA SER A 147 40.13 8.32 2.05
C SER A 147 41.07 8.73 3.20
N PRO A 148 41.77 7.78 3.88
CA PRO A 148 41.98 6.38 3.50
C PRO A 148 40.95 5.42 4.10
N PRO A 149 40.72 4.25 3.47
CA PRO A 149 39.69 3.28 3.87
C PRO A 149 39.93 2.80 5.31
N THR A 150 39.06 3.19 6.23
CA THR A 150 39.16 2.81 7.65
C THR A 150 38.79 1.34 7.94
N SER A 151 38.61 0.49 6.92
CA SER A 151 38.42 -0.95 7.13
C SER A 151 38.77 -1.77 5.87
N PRO A 152 39.50 -2.89 6.01
CA PRO A 152 39.77 -3.84 4.92
C PRO A 152 38.57 -4.74 4.58
N ARG A 153 37.43 -4.57 5.27
CA ARG A 153 36.15 -5.19 4.91
C ARG A 153 35.41 -4.21 4.00
N GLY A 154 35.47 -4.46 2.70
CA GLY A 154 34.86 -3.63 1.66
C GLY A 154 33.44 -3.20 2.00
N ASP A 155 33.15 -1.92 1.74
CA ASP A 155 31.84 -1.37 1.38
C ASP A 155 30.62 -1.82 2.19
N VAL A 156 30.77 -2.03 3.51
CA VAL A 156 29.65 -2.31 4.45
C VAL A 156 28.61 -1.18 4.54
N ASN A 157 28.82 -0.05 3.86
CA ASN A 157 27.96 1.13 3.88
C ASN A 157 27.13 1.33 2.61
N ASN A 158 26.92 0.31 1.78
CA ASN A 158 25.90 0.39 0.74
C ASN A 158 24.53 -0.05 1.28
N ALA A 159 23.94 0.75 2.18
CA ALA A 159 22.61 0.50 2.75
C ALA A 159 21.54 0.30 1.66
N LEU A 160 21.69 1.00 0.53
CA LEU A 160 20.83 0.83 -0.64
C LEU A 160 20.98 -0.56 -1.28
N GLY A 161 22.20 -1.08 -1.36
CA GLY A 161 22.46 -2.46 -1.79
C GLY A 161 21.72 -3.50 -0.95
N ILE A 162 21.75 -3.34 0.38
CA ILE A 162 21.01 -4.22 1.31
C ILE A 162 19.50 -4.22 1.00
N TYR A 163 18.93 -3.05 0.69
CA TYR A 163 17.51 -2.95 0.32
C TYR A 163 17.20 -3.61 -1.02
N LEU A 164 18.10 -3.50 -1.99
CA LEU A 164 17.96 -4.15 -3.29
C LEU A 164 18.08 -5.67 -3.16
N ASP A 165 18.98 -6.19 -2.33
CA ASP A 165 19.08 -7.63 -2.06
C ASP A 165 17.81 -8.17 -1.39
N LEU A 166 17.22 -7.39 -0.47
CA LEU A 166 15.94 -7.71 0.14
C LEU A 166 14.81 -7.70 -0.91
N ALA A 167 14.76 -6.68 -1.78
CA ALA A 167 13.80 -6.60 -2.87
C ALA A 167 13.96 -7.77 -3.85
N GLN A 168 15.18 -8.23 -4.10
CA GLN A 168 15.48 -9.40 -4.92
C GLN A 168 14.97 -10.70 -4.29
N THR A 169 15.08 -10.83 -2.97
CA THR A 169 14.54 -11.98 -2.24
C THR A 169 13.01 -11.99 -2.32
N LEU A 170 12.39 -10.84 -2.08
CA LEU A 170 10.93 -10.69 -2.11
C LEU A 170 10.34 -10.87 -3.52
N SER A 171 11.04 -10.44 -4.58
CA SER A 171 10.51 -10.58 -5.95
C SER A 171 10.32 -12.03 -6.39
N GLN A 172 11.04 -12.97 -5.76
CA GLN A 172 10.94 -14.42 -6.02
C GLN A 172 9.93 -15.11 -5.09
N ASP A 173 9.45 -14.43 -4.05
CA ASP A 173 8.54 -15.00 -3.06
C ASP A 173 7.13 -15.14 -3.60
N LYS A 174 6.71 -16.38 -3.86
CA LYS A 174 5.39 -16.71 -4.43
C LYS A 174 4.21 -16.39 -3.50
N ARG A 175 4.46 -16.06 -2.22
CA ARG A 175 3.43 -15.58 -1.30
C ARG A 175 2.97 -14.16 -1.66
N LEU A 176 3.81 -13.38 -2.35
CA LEU A 176 3.46 -12.05 -2.84
C LEU A 176 2.63 -12.11 -4.11
N SER A 177 1.69 -11.18 -4.24
CA SER A 177 0.95 -11.01 -5.49
C SER A 177 1.89 -10.76 -6.67
N SER A 178 1.51 -11.26 -7.85
CA SER A 178 2.29 -11.08 -9.07
C SER A 178 2.58 -9.60 -9.34
N ARG A 179 1.62 -8.71 -9.04
CA ARG A 179 1.79 -7.25 -9.16
C ARG A 179 2.98 -6.73 -8.36
N LEU A 180 3.10 -7.11 -7.09
CA LEU A 180 4.22 -6.69 -6.25
C LEU A 180 5.55 -7.29 -6.71
N ARG A 181 5.55 -8.57 -7.10
CA ARG A 181 6.76 -9.22 -7.63
C ARG A 181 7.27 -8.53 -8.89
N PHE A 182 6.37 -8.14 -9.80
CA PHE A 182 6.74 -7.34 -10.97
C PHE A 182 7.21 -5.94 -10.57
N MET A 183 6.55 -5.25 -9.65
CA MET A 183 6.98 -3.93 -9.18
C MET A 183 8.36 -3.95 -8.50
N LEU A 184 8.68 -5.00 -7.73
CA LEU A 184 10.02 -5.22 -7.19
C LEU A 184 11.04 -5.51 -8.29
N SER A 185 10.65 -6.28 -9.30
CA SER A 185 11.50 -6.57 -10.47
C SER A 185 11.79 -5.30 -11.27
N ASP A 186 10.80 -4.44 -11.46
CA ASP A 186 10.92 -3.12 -12.11
C ASP A 186 11.86 -2.20 -11.30
N LEU A 187 11.79 -2.25 -9.97
CA LEU A 187 12.70 -1.51 -9.10
C LEU A 187 14.16 -1.99 -9.28
N LEU A 188 14.39 -3.30 -9.29
CA LEU A 188 15.72 -3.90 -9.48
C LEU A 188 16.28 -3.57 -10.87
N GLU A 189 15.44 -3.63 -11.89
CA GLU A 189 15.80 -3.23 -13.25
C GLU A 189 16.16 -1.74 -13.33
N LEU A 190 15.37 -0.87 -12.70
CA LEU A 190 15.64 0.56 -12.64
C LEU A 190 17.01 0.84 -11.97
N ALA A 191 17.31 0.14 -10.89
CA ALA A 191 18.60 0.24 -10.21
C ALA A 191 19.75 -0.26 -11.11
N HIS A 192 19.58 -1.39 -11.78
CA HIS A 192 20.57 -1.95 -12.71
C HIS A 192 20.88 -1.01 -13.90
N HIS A 193 19.90 -0.21 -14.33
CA HIS A 193 20.07 0.82 -15.36
C HIS A 193 20.43 2.20 -14.81
N HIS A 194 21.07 2.26 -13.63
CA HIS A 194 21.53 3.50 -13.00
C HIS A 194 20.42 4.56 -12.86
N TRP A 195 19.22 4.11 -12.48
CA TRP A 195 18.05 4.95 -12.22
C TRP A 195 17.56 5.75 -13.42
N VAL A 196 17.81 5.27 -14.63
CA VAL A 196 17.29 5.87 -15.87
C VAL A 196 15.94 5.23 -16.20
N PRO A 197 14.81 5.97 -16.15
CA PRO A 197 13.50 5.40 -16.48
C PRO A 197 13.42 5.00 -17.95
N ARG A 198 12.83 3.83 -18.24
CA ARG A 198 12.66 3.29 -19.60
C ARG A 198 11.82 4.20 -20.51
N ARG A 199 10.88 4.96 -19.94
CA ARG A 199 10.00 5.90 -20.66
C ARG A 199 10.15 7.29 -20.05
N GLN A 200 10.47 8.29 -20.87
CA GLN A 200 10.37 9.68 -20.40
C GLN A 200 8.90 9.97 -20.09
N VAL A 201 8.62 10.46 -18.88
CA VAL A 201 7.29 10.99 -18.54
C VAL A 201 7.08 12.21 -19.43
N GLU A 202 6.32 12.06 -20.51
CA GLU A 202 5.93 13.16 -21.37
C GLU A 202 5.20 14.19 -20.50
N LYS A 203 5.87 15.31 -20.21
CA LYS A 203 5.22 16.44 -19.55
C LYS A 203 4.14 16.93 -20.51
N ALA A 204 2.88 16.79 -20.10
CA ALA A 204 1.76 17.38 -20.83
C ALA A 204 2.10 18.85 -21.16
N LYS A 205 1.93 19.22 -22.43
CA LYS A 205 2.21 20.60 -22.88
C LYS A 205 1.49 21.57 -21.97
N THR A 206 2.19 22.61 -21.53
CA THR A 206 1.56 23.64 -20.68
C THR A 206 0.45 24.32 -21.49
N ILE A 207 -0.65 24.73 -20.85
CA ILE A 207 -1.75 25.48 -21.50
C ILE A 207 -1.22 26.63 -22.38
N LYS A 208 -0.20 27.35 -21.92
CA LYS A 208 0.48 28.41 -22.69
C LYS A 208 1.07 27.91 -24.00
N GLN A 209 1.67 26.72 -24.00
CA GLN A 209 2.30 26.09 -25.14
C GLN A 209 1.27 25.59 -26.14
N VAL A 210 0.14 25.05 -25.65
CA VAL A 210 -1.02 24.69 -26.49
C VAL A 210 -1.63 25.92 -27.17
N HIS A 211 -1.79 27.03 -26.44
CA HIS A 211 -2.34 28.27 -27.01
C HIS A 211 -1.41 28.91 -28.05
N GLN A 212 -0.10 28.88 -27.80
CA GLN A 212 0.90 29.36 -28.77
C GLN A 212 0.93 28.53 -30.04
N GLU A 213 0.83 27.20 -29.93
CA GLU A 213 0.73 26.31 -31.09
C GLU A 213 -0.56 26.59 -31.89
N ALA A 214 -1.70 26.75 -31.21
CA ALA A 214 -2.97 27.07 -31.87
C ALA A 214 -2.95 28.42 -32.61
N LEU A 215 -2.33 29.44 -32.00
CA LEU A 215 -2.16 30.76 -32.63
C LEU A 215 -1.23 30.70 -33.84
N ALA A 216 -0.11 29.98 -33.74
CA ALA A 216 0.83 29.79 -34.85
C ALA A 216 0.19 29.00 -36.00
N GLU A 217 -0.66 28.03 -35.69
CA GLU A 217 -1.42 27.25 -36.67
C GLU A 217 -2.48 28.09 -37.37
N GLN A 218 -3.24 28.91 -36.63
CA GLN A 218 -4.19 29.87 -37.23
C GLN A 218 -3.49 30.88 -38.15
N GLN A 219 -2.31 31.38 -37.77
CA GLN A 219 -1.52 32.28 -38.61
C GLN A 219 -1.00 31.59 -39.88
N ARG A 220 -0.56 30.33 -39.76
CA ARG A 220 -0.14 29.52 -40.93
C ARG A 220 -1.30 29.23 -41.88
N GLN A 221 -2.48 28.93 -41.35
CA GLN A 221 -3.68 28.71 -42.15
C GLN A 221 -4.15 29.99 -42.86
N HIS A 222 -4.07 31.15 -42.20
CA HIS A 222 -4.37 32.44 -42.83
C HIS A 222 -3.35 32.83 -43.91
N SER A 223 -2.06 32.53 -43.72
CA SER A 223 -1.01 32.85 -44.69
C SER A 223 -1.00 31.93 -45.92
N GLY A 224 -1.61 30.75 -45.86
CA GLY A 224 -1.67 29.77 -46.95
C GLY A 224 -2.83 29.96 -47.94
N GLY A 225 -3.84 30.78 -47.63
CA GLY A 225 -5.06 30.95 -48.43
C GLY A 225 -5.01 31.99 -49.55
N GLY A 226 -3.89 32.70 -49.72
CA GLY A 226 -3.81 33.93 -50.53
C GLY A 226 -3.12 33.86 -51.89
N ARG A 227 -3.11 32.70 -52.60
CA ARG A 227 -2.61 32.63 -53.99
C ARG A 227 -3.63 32.01 -54.93
N GLY A 228 -4.74 32.74 -55.12
CA GLY A 228 -5.63 32.57 -56.26
C GLY A 228 -5.91 33.92 -56.92
N GLY A 229 -5.54 34.05 -58.20
CA GLY A 229 -6.19 34.99 -59.11
C GLY A 229 -5.33 36.11 -59.71
N GLY A 230 -5.25 36.12 -61.05
CA GLY A 230 -4.80 37.24 -61.89
C GLY A 230 -3.59 36.84 -62.74
N GLY A 231 -3.66 36.60 -64.05
CA GLY A 231 -4.57 37.14 -65.07
C GLY A 231 -3.67 37.52 -66.25
N GLY A 232 -3.53 36.63 -67.24
CA GLY A 232 -2.64 36.82 -68.40
C GLY A 232 -3.40 36.69 -69.70
N GLY A 233 -4.32 37.61 -69.95
CA GLY A 233 -5.06 37.72 -71.20
C GLY A 233 -4.20 38.30 -72.33
N LYS A 234 -4.24 37.59 -73.46
CA LYS A 234 -3.92 37.97 -74.84
C LYS A 234 -3.65 39.46 -75.11
N SER A 235 -2.55 39.75 -75.81
CA SER A 235 -2.40 40.96 -76.62
C SER A 235 -2.04 40.57 -78.06
N ILE A 236 -2.81 41.13 -78.98
CA ILE A 236 -2.75 41.06 -80.44
C ILE A 236 -2.01 42.31 -80.97
N SER A 237 -1.35 42.18 -82.13
CA SER A 237 -0.81 43.19 -83.08
C SER A 237 0.63 42.80 -83.45
N GLY A 238 1.06 42.81 -84.70
CA GLY A 238 0.50 43.19 -86.00
C GLY A 238 1.53 42.79 -87.07
#